data_AF-A0A4Y9ZH71-F1
#
_entry.id   AF-A0A4Y9ZH71-F1
#
_cell.length_a   1.000
_cell.length_b   1.000
_cell.length_c   1.000
_cell.angle_alpha   90.00
_cell.angle_beta   90.00
_cell.angle_gamma   90.00
#
_symmetry.space_group_name_H-M   'P 1'
#
loop_
_entity.id
_entity.type
_entity.pdbx_description
1 polymer ?
#
loop_
_entity_poly.entity_id
_entity_poly.type
_entity_poly.pdbx_seq_one_letter_code
_entity_poly.pdbx_strand_id
1 'polypeptide(L)'
;MAPVATNEKPPAQEVGINPFYSPAITDDGDSNYKWAQYKPTFPKVSWPPLGPIDVEDRALHADPAKRDLLSAASKVITLTPAIGTEIYGLDLRQLTDAQKDELALLAAERGVVFFRDQELNIHEQLDLARHYGPLHKHATTPVPKQPGLEEVHVVYNDASRRPDTSAFSKLELWHSDVSYELQPPSTTSLKIYAGPETGGDTLWSSGYALYSSLSSGFQQYLE
;
A
#
# COMPACT_ATOMS: atom_id res chain seq x y z
N MET A 1 25.92 -31.26 -14.53
CA MET A 1 26.10 -31.71 -13.12
C MET A 1 25.17 -30.87 -12.27
N ALA A 2 24.10 -31.47 -11.75
CA ALA A 2 23.16 -30.82 -10.84
C ALA A 2 23.60 -31.05 -9.39
N PRO A 3 23.50 -30.08 -8.48
CA PRO A 3 23.76 -30.31 -7.07
C PRO A 3 22.65 -31.16 -6.44
N VAL A 4 23.04 -32.18 -5.68
CA VAL A 4 22.17 -32.99 -4.82
C VAL A 4 22.16 -32.33 -3.44
N ALA A 5 20.99 -31.87 -2.99
CA ALA A 5 20.78 -31.37 -1.63
C ALA A 5 20.16 -32.47 -0.75
N THR A 6 20.60 -32.56 0.50
CA THR A 6 20.13 -33.54 1.49
C THR A 6 18.71 -33.24 1.98
N ASN A 7 17.90 -34.29 2.07
CA ASN A 7 16.45 -34.28 2.37
C ASN A 7 16.10 -34.09 3.86
N GLU A 8 16.71 -33.14 4.57
CA GLU A 8 16.22 -32.80 5.91
C GLU A 8 15.22 -31.64 5.83
N LYS A 9 13.93 -32.01 5.74
CA LYS A 9 12.82 -31.08 6.01
C LYS A 9 12.57 -31.04 7.51
N PRO A 10 12.37 -29.85 8.13
CA PRO A 10 11.80 -29.77 9.47
C PRO A 10 10.45 -30.50 9.51
N PRO A 11 10.02 -31.02 10.68
CA PRO A 11 8.75 -31.74 10.78
C PRO A 11 7.63 -30.84 10.27
N ALA A 12 7.07 -31.22 9.12
CA ALA A 12 5.87 -30.59 8.61
C ALA A 12 4.77 -30.92 9.61
N GLN A 13 4.23 -29.90 10.25
CA GLN A 13 2.99 -30.05 11.00
C GLN A 13 1.93 -30.40 9.95
N GLU A 14 1.57 -31.68 9.84
CA GLU A 14 0.46 -32.14 9.00
C GLU A 14 -0.85 -31.68 9.62
N VAL A 15 -1.11 -30.37 9.53
CA VAL A 15 -2.46 -29.84 9.66
C VAL A 15 -3.20 -30.36 8.43
N GLY A 16 -4.23 -31.19 8.61
CA GLY A 16 -5.03 -31.70 7.49
C GLY A 16 -5.52 -30.54 6.62
N ILE A 17 -4.89 -30.34 5.46
CA ILE A 17 -5.12 -29.18 4.60
C ILE A 17 -6.36 -29.47 3.75
N ASN A 18 -7.45 -28.73 3.96
CA ASN A 18 -8.59 -28.75 3.05
C ASN A 18 -8.31 -27.80 1.87
N PRO A 19 -8.15 -28.31 0.63
CA PRO A 19 -7.79 -27.47 -0.51
C PRO A 19 -8.93 -26.57 -1.03
N PHE A 20 -10.15 -26.72 -0.50
CA PHE A 20 -11.34 -25.98 -0.93
C PHE A 20 -11.78 -24.88 0.05
N TYR A 21 -11.04 -24.67 1.15
CA TYR A 21 -11.39 -23.69 2.17
C TYR A 21 -10.27 -22.66 2.31
N SER A 22 -10.62 -21.39 2.14
CA SER A 22 -9.74 -20.27 2.45
C SER A 22 -10.25 -19.57 3.72
N PRO A 23 -9.49 -19.59 4.83
CA PRO A 23 -9.93 -18.98 6.08
C PRO A 23 -10.05 -17.45 5.94
N ALA A 24 -10.95 -16.86 6.75
CA ALA A 24 -11.10 -15.41 6.84
C ALA A 24 -9.80 -14.75 7.31
N ILE A 25 -9.59 -13.48 6.94
CA ILE A 25 -8.42 -12.70 7.38
C ILE A 25 -8.51 -12.59 8.91
N THR A 26 -7.66 -13.32 9.61
CA THR A 26 -7.62 -13.39 11.07
C THR A 26 -6.20 -13.64 11.51
N ASP A 27 -5.93 -13.45 12.80
CA ASP A 27 -4.66 -13.88 13.38
C ASP A 27 -4.58 -15.41 13.40
N ASP A 28 -3.58 -15.97 12.72
CA ASP A 28 -3.28 -17.40 12.68
C ASP A 28 -2.69 -17.95 14.01
N GLY A 29 -2.48 -17.09 15.00
CA GLY A 29 -1.96 -17.45 16.32
C GLY A 29 -0.44 -17.62 16.39
N ASP A 30 0.30 -17.41 15.29
CA ASP A 30 1.75 -17.52 15.30
C ASP A 30 2.42 -16.35 16.05
N SER A 31 2.81 -16.59 17.29
CA SER A 31 3.52 -15.60 18.10
C SER A 31 5.01 -15.44 17.76
N ASN A 32 5.58 -16.32 16.92
CA ASN A 32 6.98 -16.24 16.51
C ASN A 32 7.21 -15.30 15.32
N TYR A 33 6.13 -14.87 14.65
CA TYR A 33 6.22 -13.83 13.63
C TYR A 33 6.77 -12.53 14.21
N LYS A 34 7.88 -12.01 13.64
CA LYS A 34 8.58 -10.80 14.11
C LYS A 34 7.65 -9.60 14.33
N TRP A 35 6.57 -9.51 13.57
CA TRP A 35 5.59 -8.42 13.62
C TRP A 35 4.22 -8.88 14.13
N ALA A 36 4.18 -9.85 15.05
CA ALA A 36 2.94 -10.41 15.59
C ALA A 36 2.00 -9.35 16.20
N GLN A 37 2.53 -8.24 16.70
CA GLN A 37 1.76 -7.09 17.20
C GLN A 37 0.98 -6.33 16.10
N TYR A 38 1.33 -6.51 14.83
CA TYR A 38 0.65 -5.88 13.69
C TYR A 38 -0.32 -6.82 12.97
N LYS A 39 -0.54 -8.02 13.51
CA LYS A 39 -1.53 -8.93 12.95
C LYS A 39 -2.95 -8.36 13.00
N PRO A 40 -3.83 -8.79 12.08
CA PRO A 40 -5.17 -8.23 11.94
C PRO A 40 -6.03 -8.50 13.19
N THR A 41 -6.77 -7.47 13.62
CA THR A 41 -7.84 -7.59 14.62
C THR A 41 -9.08 -6.79 14.18
N PHE A 42 -10.26 -7.20 14.63
CA PHE A 42 -11.54 -6.53 14.40
C PHE A 42 -12.10 -6.01 15.72
N PRO A 43 -11.60 -4.86 16.22
CA PRO A 43 -12.06 -4.33 17.48
C PRO A 43 -13.51 -3.83 17.33
N LYS A 44 -14.30 -3.93 18.40
CA LYS A 44 -15.65 -3.36 18.42
C LYS A 44 -15.55 -1.85 18.66
N VAL A 45 -15.37 -1.09 17.59
CA VAL A 45 -15.27 0.37 17.59
C VAL A 45 -16.42 1.00 16.81
N SER A 46 -16.76 2.23 17.16
CA SER A 46 -17.76 3.03 16.46
C SER A 46 -17.25 4.46 16.42
N TRP A 47 -17.23 5.03 15.21
CA TRP A 47 -16.81 6.41 14.97
C TRP A 47 -18.02 7.25 14.54
N PRO A 48 -17.96 8.58 14.72
CA PRO A 48 -18.93 9.47 14.11
C PRO A 48 -19.03 9.26 12.60
N PRO A 49 -20.19 9.54 11.97
CA PRO A 49 -20.31 9.55 10.52
C PRO A 49 -19.26 10.47 9.89
N LEU A 50 -18.74 10.07 8.72
CA LEU A 50 -17.85 10.91 7.93
C LEU A 50 -18.58 12.19 7.52
N GLY A 51 -17.97 13.33 7.82
CA GLY A 51 -18.42 14.65 7.36
C GLY A 51 -17.50 15.17 6.25
N PRO A 52 -17.89 16.26 5.58
CA PRO A 52 -17.00 16.96 4.67
C PRO A 52 -15.72 17.39 5.39
N ILE A 53 -14.57 17.12 4.77
CA ILE A 53 -13.25 17.52 5.23
C ILE A 53 -12.66 18.48 4.22
N ASP A 54 -12.28 19.67 4.67
CA ASP A 54 -11.47 20.59 3.86
C ASP A 54 -10.03 20.09 3.85
N VAL A 55 -9.51 19.76 2.67
CA VAL A 55 -8.15 19.27 2.48
C VAL A 55 -7.41 20.23 1.54
N GLU A 56 -6.20 20.60 1.93
CA GLU A 56 -5.26 21.34 1.08
C GLU A 56 -4.31 20.34 0.41
N ASP A 57 -4.25 20.36 -0.92
CA ASP A 57 -3.34 19.50 -1.66
C ASP A 57 -1.91 20.01 -1.55
N ARG A 58 -1.07 19.25 -0.83
CA ARG A 58 0.34 19.56 -0.60
C ARG A 58 1.15 19.69 -1.88
N ALA A 59 0.74 19.03 -2.97
CA ALA A 59 1.42 19.12 -4.26
C ALA A 59 1.39 20.55 -4.83
N LEU A 60 0.42 21.38 -4.44
CA LEU A 60 0.31 22.77 -4.88
C LEU A 60 1.41 23.68 -4.30
N HIS A 61 2.11 23.24 -3.26
CA HIS A 61 3.23 23.98 -2.65
C HIS A 61 4.61 23.54 -3.17
N ALA A 62 4.66 22.48 -3.98
CA ALA A 62 5.91 21.94 -4.50
C ALA A 62 6.57 22.87 -5.53
N ASP A 63 7.91 22.82 -5.61
CA ASP A 63 8.59 23.28 -6.82
C ASP A 63 8.19 22.35 -7.98
N PRO A 64 7.65 22.86 -9.10
CA PRO A 64 7.32 22.04 -10.26
C PRO A 64 8.49 21.20 -10.79
N ALA A 65 9.73 21.67 -10.61
CA ALA A 65 10.94 20.95 -10.99
C ALA A 65 11.40 19.91 -9.94
N LYS A 66 10.75 19.84 -8.77
CA LYS A 66 11.02 18.87 -7.70
C LYS A 66 12.51 18.83 -7.30
N ARG A 67 13.10 20.01 -7.15
CA ARG A 67 14.57 20.17 -7.08
C ARG A 67 15.12 19.63 -5.77
N ASP A 68 14.47 19.87 -4.65
CA ASP A 68 14.98 19.50 -3.33
C ASP A 68 14.94 17.98 -3.11
N LEU A 69 13.93 17.31 -3.64
CA LEU A 69 13.72 15.87 -3.59
C LEU A 69 14.66 15.17 -4.57
N LEU A 70 14.65 15.58 -5.85
CA LEU A 70 15.39 14.88 -6.89
C LEU A 70 16.91 15.10 -6.78
N SER A 71 17.36 16.25 -6.28
CA SER A 71 18.80 16.49 -6.06
C SER A 71 19.36 15.74 -4.84
N ALA A 72 18.52 15.42 -3.87
CA ALA A 72 18.90 14.64 -2.69
C ALA A 72 18.90 13.12 -2.98
N ALA A 73 18.22 12.66 -4.03
CA ALA A 73 18.21 11.26 -4.43
C ALA A 73 19.56 10.84 -5.03
N SER A 74 20.03 9.65 -4.68
CA SER A 74 21.23 9.07 -5.30
C SER A 74 20.96 8.50 -6.69
N LYS A 75 19.72 8.06 -6.94
CA LYS A 75 19.25 7.53 -8.21
C LYS A 75 17.74 7.66 -8.33
N VAL A 76 17.27 8.00 -9.52
CA VAL A 76 15.85 8.05 -9.87
C VAL A 76 15.63 7.22 -11.12
N ILE A 77 14.66 6.30 -11.09
CA ILE A 77 14.34 5.39 -12.20
C ILE A 77 12.88 5.58 -12.59
N THR A 78 12.65 5.97 -13.85
CA THR A 78 11.32 5.92 -14.45
C THR A 78 11.02 4.48 -14.84
N LEU A 79 10.01 3.86 -14.22
CA LEU A 79 9.71 2.44 -14.40
C LEU A 79 9.01 2.16 -15.73
N THR A 80 7.96 2.92 -16.04
CA THR A 80 7.25 2.82 -17.32
C THR A 80 6.99 4.23 -17.88
N PRO A 81 6.71 4.38 -19.19
CA PRO A 81 6.41 5.69 -19.75
C PRO A 81 5.24 6.41 -19.05
N ALA A 82 4.19 5.66 -18.70
CA ALA A 82 2.93 6.22 -18.23
C ALA A 82 2.78 6.31 -16.70
N ILE A 83 3.49 5.47 -15.94
CA ILE A 83 3.30 5.34 -14.49
C ILE A 83 4.56 4.83 -13.79
N GLY A 84 4.75 5.24 -12.54
CA GLY A 84 5.78 4.70 -11.68
C GLY A 84 7.10 5.46 -11.73
N THR A 85 7.69 5.67 -10.56
CA THR A 85 9.04 6.19 -10.36
C THR A 85 9.64 5.54 -9.13
N GLU A 86 10.88 5.08 -9.21
CA GLU A 86 11.61 4.50 -8.08
C GLU A 86 12.76 5.43 -7.68
N ILE A 87 12.87 5.73 -6.39
CA ILE A 87 13.85 6.65 -5.82
C ILE A 87 14.75 5.90 -4.82
N TYR A 88 16.06 6.16 -4.93
CA TYR A 88 17.08 5.62 -4.05
C TYR A 88 17.85 6.74 -3.33
N GLY A 89 18.44 6.39 -2.19
CA GLY A 89 19.32 7.28 -1.43
C GLY A 89 18.61 8.30 -0.55
N LEU A 90 17.28 8.20 -0.40
CA LEU A 90 16.50 8.99 0.53
C LEU A 90 16.03 8.13 1.70
N ASP A 91 16.01 8.73 2.90
CA ASP A 91 15.36 8.20 4.08
C ASP A 91 14.09 9.01 4.33
N LEU A 92 12.92 8.36 4.24
CA LEU A 92 11.62 9.03 4.39
C LEU A 92 11.44 9.71 5.74
N ARG A 93 12.18 9.29 6.78
CA ARG A 93 12.17 9.91 8.13
C ARG A 93 12.81 11.30 8.15
N GLN A 94 13.63 11.61 7.15
CA GLN A 94 14.48 12.80 7.12
C GLN A 94 14.05 13.81 6.07
N LEU A 95 12.94 13.57 5.36
CA LEU A 95 12.46 14.51 4.37
C LEU A 95 12.11 15.85 5.01
N THR A 96 12.58 16.93 4.39
CA THR A 96 12.12 18.29 4.70
C THR A 96 10.69 18.48 4.21
N ASP A 97 9.99 19.50 4.70
CA ASP A 97 8.61 19.77 4.26
C ASP A 97 8.55 20.09 2.75
N ALA A 98 9.55 20.79 2.21
CA ALA A 98 9.67 21.03 0.77
C ALA A 98 9.80 19.71 -0.01
N GLN A 99 10.65 18.78 0.46
CA GLN A 99 10.79 17.47 -0.17
C GLN A 99 9.51 16.63 -0.08
N LYS A 100 8.76 16.73 1.03
CA LYS A 100 7.47 16.05 1.16
C LYS A 100 6.45 16.63 0.17
N ASP A 101 6.36 17.94 0.02
CA ASP A 101 5.47 18.59 -0.94
C ASP A 101 5.84 18.20 -2.38
N GLU A 102 7.13 18.20 -2.72
CA GLU A 102 7.62 17.72 -4.01
C GLU A 102 7.35 16.21 -4.25
N LEU A 103 7.35 15.40 -3.19
CA LEU A 103 6.96 13.99 -3.27
C LEU A 103 5.46 13.85 -3.54
N ALA A 104 4.61 14.69 -2.95
CA ALA A 104 3.18 14.71 -3.26
C ALA A 104 2.95 15.02 -4.76
N LEU A 105 3.64 16.04 -5.28
CA LEU A 105 3.56 16.40 -6.70
C LEU A 105 4.05 15.26 -7.59
N LEU A 106 5.19 14.63 -7.25
CA LEU A 106 5.71 13.52 -8.04
C LEU A 106 4.74 12.34 -8.06
N ALA A 107 4.13 12.01 -6.92
CA ALA A 107 3.12 10.95 -6.83
C ALA A 107 1.88 11.27 -7.68
N ALA A 108 1.39 12.51 -7.65
CA ALA A 108 0.29 12.95 -8.50
C ALA A 108 0.60 12.84 -10.00
N GLU A 109 1.79 13.26 -10.42
CA GLU A 109 2.22 13.20 -11.83
C GLU A 109 2.51 11.78 -12.32
N ARG A 110 3.05 10.93 -11.45
CA ARG A 110 3.57 9.59 -11.81
C ARG A 110 2.67 8.45 -11.39
N GLY A 111 1.58 8.72 -10.67
CA GLY A 111 0.61 7.76 -10.14
C GLY A 111 1.13 6.94 -8.95
N VAL A 112 2.40 6.52 -8.95
CA VAL A 112 3.01 5.77 -7.85
C VAL A 112 4.51 6.02 -7.77
N VAL A 113 5.04 6.13 -6.54
CA VAL A 113 6.46 6.30 -6.26
C VAL A 113 6.93 5.22 -5.29
N PHE A 114 8.07 4.59 -5.59
CA PHE A 114 8.65 3.50 -4.82
C PHE A 114 9.93 3.93 -4.14
N PHE A 115 10.08 3.53 -2.87
CA PHE A 115 11.31 3.69 -2.09
C PHE A 115 11.78 2.32 -1.63
N ARG A 116 13.06 2.02 -1.82
CA ARG A 116 13.71 0.80 -1.32
C ARG A 116 14.40 1.07 0.01
N ASP A 117 14.63 0.01 0.76
CA ASP A 117 15.48 0.01 1.97
C ASP A 117 15.03 1.03 3.05
N GLN A 118 13.71 1.12 3.29
CA GLN A 118 13.13 2.06 4.27
C GLN A 118 12.92 1.41 5.65
N GLU A 119 13.67 1.89 6.63
CA GLU A 119 13.59 1.44 8.04
C GLU A 119 12.49 2.14 8.86
N LEU A 120 11.71 3.02 8.22
CA LEU A 120 10.57 3.76 8.79
C LEU A 120 9.61 2.84 9.57
N ASN A 121 9.41 3.05 10.86
CA ASN A 121 8.44 2.30 11.64
C ASN A 121 7.00 2.79 11.37
N ILE A 122 5.99 2.06 11.87
CA ILE A 122 4.58 2.37 11.60
C ILE A 122 4.15 3.77 12.07
N HIS A 123 4.69 4.26 13.18
CA HIS A 123 4.35 5.59 13.71
C HIS A 123 4.97 6.68 12.87
N GLU A 124 6.23 6.51 12.48
CA GLU A 124 6.89 7.45 11.58
C GLU A 124 6.20 7.47 10.19
N GLN A 125 5.66 6.33 9.73
CA GLN A 125 4.85 6.26 8.51
C GLN A 125 3.52 7.01 8.65
N LEU A 126 2.85 6.90 9.80
CA LEU A 126 1.67 7.70 10.10
C LEU A 126 1.99 9.19 10.13
N ASP A 127 3.12 9.58 10.74
CA ASP A 127 3.56 10.98 10.82
C ASP A 127 3.90 11.55 9.43
N LEU A 128 4.55 10.76 8.57
CA LEU A 128 4.75 11.13 7.17
C LEU A 128 3.40 11.28 6.44
N ALA A 129 2.48 10.34 6.61
CA ALA A 129 1.17 10.38 5.96
C ALA A 129 0.32 11.59 6.40
N ARG A 130 0.42 12.00 7.67
CA ARG A 130 -0.27 13.21 8.21
C ARG A 130 0.18 14.51 7.54
N HIS A 131 1.37 14.54 6.95
CA HIS A 131 1.80 15.69 6.14
C HIS A 131 0.89 15.89 4.92
N TYR A 132 0.40 14.80 4.33
CA TYR A 132 -0.41 14.82 3.10
C TYR A 132 -1.91 15.00 3.35
N GLY A 133 -2.36 14.91 4.60
CA GLY A 133 -3.75 15.11 4.97
C GLY A 133 -4.17 14.29 6.19
N PRO A 134 -5.44 14.40 6.60
CA PRO A 134 -5.98 13.61 7.69
C PRO A 134 -6.00 12.12 7.33
N LEU A 135 -5.72 11.27 8.31
CA LEU A 135 -5.67 9.82 8.11
C LEU A 135 -7.07 9.20 8.13
N HIS A 136 -7.34 8.35 7.15
CA HIS A 136 -8.60 7.64 7.02
C HIS A 136 -8.65 6.43 7.97
N LYS A 137 -9.82 6.16 8.55
CA LYS A 137 -10.08 4.95 9.35
C LYS A 137 -11.00 4.03 8.56
N HIS A 138 -10.45 2.93 8.06
CA HIS A 138 -11.18 2.06 7.16
C HIS A 138 -12.28 1.27 7.89
N ALA A 139 -13.54 1.41 7.45
CA ALA A 139 -14.70 0.93 8.19
C ALA A 139 -14.88 -0.60 8.21
N THR A 140 -14.30 -1.33 7.25
CA THR A 140 -14.64 -2.76 7.01
C THR A 140 -13.46 -3.71 7.04
N THR A 141 -12.26 -3.22 7.38
CA THR A 141 -11.02 -4.02 7.29
C THR A 141 -10.30 -4.06 8.63
N PRO A 142 -9.43 -5.06 8.86
CA PRO A 142 -8.74 -5.18 10.12
C PRO A 142 -7.73 -4.06 10.35
N VAL A 143 -7.52 -3.76 11.62
CA VAL A 143 -6.46 -2.88 12.13
C VAL A 143 -5.40 -3.72 12.86
N PRO A 144 -4.23 -3.16 13.22
CA PRO A 144 -3.23 -3.86 14.03
C PRO A 144 -3.77 -4.27 15.41
N LYS A 145 -3.28 -5.42 15.93
CA LYS A 145 -3.50 -5.80 17.35
C LYS A 145 -3.00 -4.75 18.33
N GLN A 146 -1.89 -4.09 18.01
CA GLN A 146 -1.35 -3.00 18.82
C GLN A 146 -2.37 -1.85 18.90
N PRO A 147 -2.82 -1.44 20.10
CA PRO A 147 -3.78 -0.35 20.27
C PRO A 147 -3.25 1.00 19.75
N GLY A 148 -4.16 1.91 19.37
CA GLY A 148 -3.83 3.27 18.92
C GLY A 148 -3.39 3.36 17.46
N LEU A 149 -3.66 2.33 16.66
CA LEU A 149 -3.34 2.24 15.23
C LEU A 149 -4.61 2.06 14.38
N GLU A 150 -5.72 2.67 14.78
CA GLU A 150 -7.01 2.56 14.08
C GLU A 150 -7.00 3.18 12.67
N GLU A 151 -5.99 4.00 12.38
CA GLU A 151 -5.71 4.64 11.09
C GLU A 151 -4.89 3.73 10.15
N VAL A 152 -4.48 2.55 10.62
CA VAL A 152 -3.71 1.58 9.84
C VAL A 152 -4.62 0.49 9.31
N HIS A 153 -4.57 0.30 7.99
CA HIS A 153 -5.15 -0.84 7.30
C HIS A 153 -4.14 -2.01 7.23
N VAL A 154 -4.52 -3.21 7.66
CA VAL A 154 -3.65 -4.40 7.62
C VAL A 154 -3.99 -5.30 6.43
N VAL A 155 -3.03 -5.44 5.50
CA VAL A 155 -3.03 -6.48 4.46
C VAL A 155 -2.21 -7.67 4.96
N TYR A 156 -2.88 -8.78 5.27
CA TYR A 156 -2.24 -9.99 5.82
C TYR A 156 -2.74 -11.25 5.14
N ASN A 157 -1.79 -12.09 4.71
CA ASN A 157 -2.02 -13.46 4.25
C ASN A 157 -0.98 -14.35 4.91
N ASP A 158 -1.40 -15.48 5.46
CA ASP A 158 -0.53 -16.53 5.99
C ASP A 158 -0.48 -17.74 5.04
N ALA A 159 0.32 -18.75 5.41
CA ALA A 159 0.51 -19.97 4.60
C ALA A 159 -0.74 -20.87 4.48
N SER A 160 -1.74 -20.68 5.35
CA SER A 160 -3.01 -21.41 5.30
C SER A 160 -3.98 -20.81 4.28
N ARG A 161 -3.79 -19.54 3.91
CA ARG A 161 -4.65 -18.84 2.97
C ARG A 161 -4.39 -19.31 1.54
N ARG A 162 -5.46 -19.69 0.86
CA ARG A 162 -5.44 -20.14 -0.54
C ARG A 162 -6.08 -19.07 -1.42
N PRO A 163 -5.59 -18.89 -2.67
CA PRO A 163 -6.35 -18.18 -3.69
C PRO A 163 -7.70 -18.87 -3.82
N ASP A 164 -8.79 -18.18 -3.48
CA ASP A 164 -10.12 -18.73 -3.64
C ASP A 164 -10.49 -18.57 -5.11
N THR A 165 -10.46 -19.68 -5.87
CA THR A 165 -10.75 -19.65 -7.31
C THR A 165 -12.19 -19.25 -7.63
N SER A 166 -13.09 -19.22 -6.62
CA SER A 166 -14.48 -18.82 -6.74
C SER A 166 -14.75 -17.41 -6.21
N ALA A 167 -13.94 -16.93 -5.26
CA ALA A 167 -13.97 -15.55 -4.82
C ALA A 167 -12.93 -14.78 -5.62
N PHE A 168 -13.40 -14.01 -6.60
CA PHE A 168 -12.68 -12.81 -7.02
C PHE A 168 -12.56 -11.91 -5.78
N SER A 169 -11.54 -12.09 -4.94
CA SER A 169 -11.44 -11.29 -3.74
C SER A 169 -11.28 -9.83 -4.19
N LYS A 170 -11.87 -8.88 -3.47
CA LYS A 170 -11.85 -7.47 -3.87
C LYS A 170 -10.41 -6.92 -4.02
N LEU A 171 -9.45 -7.54 -3.33
CA LEU A 171 -8.02 -7.23 -3.42
C LEU A 171 -7.39 -7.71 -4.75
N GLU A 172 -7.96 -8.73 -5.40
CA GLU A 172 -7.45 -9.33 -6.63
C GLU A 172 -8.06 -8.72 -7.90
N LEU A 173 -9.03 -7.81 -7.76
CA LEU A 173 -9.64 -7.08 -8.87
C LEU A 173 -9.03 -5.69 -9.01
N TRP A 174 -8.99 -5.15 -10.23
CA TRP A 174 -8.64 -3.74 -10.46
C TRP A 174 -9.62 -2.83 -9.74
N HIS A 175 -9.12 -1.95 -8.87
CA HIS A 175 -9.94 -1.01 -8.11
C HIS A 175 -9.17 0.27 -7.79
N SER A 176 -9.91 1.27 -7.31
CA SER A 176 -9.40 2.39 -6.54
C SER A 176 -9.95 2.26 -5.11
N ASP A 177 -9.14 2.59 -4.11
CA ASP A 177 -9.47 2.43 -2.71
C ASP A 177 -10.70 3.28 -2.32
N VAL A 178 -11.64 2.65 -1.60
CA VAL A 178 -12.76 3.33 -0.92
C VAL A 178 -13.58 4.29 -1.83
N SER A 179 -13.70 3.96 -3.11
CA SER A 179 -14.40 4.80 -4.12
C SER A 179 -15.91 4.97 -3.90
N TYR A 180 -16.47 4.34 -2.86
CA TYR A 180 -17.86 4.48 -2.46
C TYR A 180 -18.10 5.63 -1.47
N GLU A 181 -17.05 6.22 -0.89
CA GLU A 181 -17.16 7.40 -0.03
C GLU A 181 -17.25 8.70 -0.85
N LEU A 182 -17.87 9.75 -0.27
CA LEU A 182 -18.00 11.05 -0.95
C LEU A 182 -16.64 11.74 -1.16
N GLN A 183 -15.71 11.53 -0.25
CA GLN A 183 -14.33 12.00 -0.33
C GLN A 183 -13.39 10.80 -0.15
N PRO A 184 -13.15 10.00 -1.22
CA PRO A 184 -12.25 8.87 -1.15
C PRO A 184 -10.81 9.32 -0.79
N PRO A 185 -9.97 8.41 -0.26
CA PRO A 185 -8.57 8.69 0.01
C PRO A 185 -7.84 9.22 -1.24
N SER A 186 -7.08 10.30 -1.08
CA SER A 186 -6.31 10.90 -2.17
C SER A 186 -5.00 10.15 -2.46
N THR A 187 -4.36 9.59 -1.43
CA THR A 187 -3.07 8.89 -1.54
C THR A 187 -2.97 7.81 -0.47
N THR A 188 -2.43 6.65 -0.85
CA THR A 188 -2.18 5.52 0.05
C THR A 188 -0.67 5.35 0.27
N SER A 189 -0.24 5.23 1.52
CA SER A 189 1.13 4.84 1.88
C SER A 189 1.17 3.35 2.26
N LEU A 190 1.91 2.54 1.49
CA LEU A 190 2.00 1.09 1.70
C LEU A 190 3.43 0.69 2.07
N LYS A 191 3.59 -0.02 3.19
CA LYS A 191 4.86 -0.63 3.60
C LYS A 191 4.73 -2.16 3.68
N ILE A 192 5.67 -2.86 3.06
CA ILE A 192 5.79 -4.32 3.13
C ILE A 192 6.66 -4.69 4.34
N TYR A 193 6.09 -5.41 5.31
CA TYR A 193 6.81 -5.89 6.50
C TYR A 193 7.42 -7.29 6.33
N ALA A 194 6.71 -8.14 5.60
CA ALA A 194 7.13 -9.48 5.21
C ALA A 194 6.44 -9.82 3.88
N GLY A 195 7.18 -10.46 2.98
CA GLY A 195 6.68 -10.92 1.69
C GLY A 195 7.31 -12.26 1.32
N PRO A 196 6.68 -13.02 0.42
CA PRO A 196 7.26 -14.26 -0.09
C PRO A 196 8.49 -13.98 -0.96
N GLU A 197 9.34 -14.99 -1.17
CA GLU A 197 10.48 -14.88 -2.10
C GLU A 197 10.03 -14.66 -3.55
N THR A 198 8.87 -15.22 -3.92
CA THR A 198 8.27 -15.07 -5.25
C THR A 198 6.76 -14.92 -5.15
N GLY A 199 6.16 -14.17 -6.08
CA GLY A 199 4.73 -13.83 -6.07
C GLY A 199 4.37 -12.71 -5.08
N GLY A 200 3.10 -12.29 -5.06
CA GLY A 200 2.65 -11.18 -4.21
C GLY A 200 2.90 -9.79 -4.81
N ASP A 201 3.17 -9.72 -6.12
CA ASP A 201 3.31 -8.45 -6.83
C ASP A 201 2.01 -7.64 -6.74
N THR A 202 2.17 -6.33 -6.59
CA THR A 202 1.07 -5.37 -6.74
C THR A 202 1.22 -4.70 -8.10
N LEU A 203 0.11 -4.62 -8.85
CA LEU A 203 0.07 -3.97 -10.16
C LEU A 203 -0.71 -2.67 -10.05
N TRP A 204 -0.23 -1.63 -10.72
CA TRP A 204 -0.88 -0.32 -10.81
C TRP A 204 -1.21 0.02 -12.26
N SER A 205 -2.27 0.79 -12.45
CA SER A 205 -2.69 1.34 -13.76
C SER A 205 -2.92 2.84 -13.64
N SER A 206 -2.58 3.60 -14.68
CA SER A 206 -2.76 5.05 -14.72
C SER A 206 -4.10 5.41 -15.35
N GLY A 207 -5.00 6.00 -14.56
CA GLY A 207 -6.26 6.54 -15.05
C GLY A 207 -6.06 7.67 -16.07
N TYR A 208 -5.01 8.48 -15.90
CA TYR A 208 -4.66 9.53 -16.86
C TYR A 208 -4.27 8.95 -18.22
N ALA A 209 -3.35 7.98 -18.23
CA ALA A 209 -2.91 7.35 -19.47
C ALA A 209 -4.04 6.58 -20.16
N LEU A 210 -4.90 5.93 -19.38
CA LEU A 210 -6.11 5.29 -19.91
C LEU A 210 -7.01 6.32 -20.60
N TYR A 211 -7.35 7.41 -19.92
CA TYR A 211 -8.21 8.46 -20.47
C TYR A 211 -7.61 9.10 -21.73
N SER A 212 -6.31 9.44 -21.71
CA SER A 212 -5.60 10.00 -22.87
C SER A 212 -5.51 9.05 -24.07
N SER A 213 -5.65 7.73 -23.85
CA SER A 213 -5.66 6.74 -24.94
C SER A 213 -7.01 6.61 -25.65
N LEU A 214 -8.08 7.15 -25.05
CA LEU A 214 -9.42 7.12 -25.64
C LEU A 214 -9.51 8.08 -26.83
N SER A 215 -10.40 7.78 -27.78
CA SER A 215 -10.70 8.72 -28.86
C SER A 215 -11.36 9.99 -28.30
N SER A 216 -11.18 11.12 -28.97
CA SER A 216 -11.78 12.40 -28.54
C SER A 216 -13.30 12.33 -28.38
N GLY A 217 -13.99 11.58 -29.25
CA GLY A 217 -15.44 11.38 -29.13
C GLY A 217 -15.84 10.55 -27.90
N PHE A 218 -14.99 9.63 -27.45
CA PHE A 218 -15.26 8.84 -26.25
C PHE A 218 -14.89 9.59 -24.97
N GLN A 219 -13.84 10.42 -25.02
CA GLN A 219 -13.51 11.39 -23.96
C GLN A 219 -14.71 12.31 -23.69
N GLN A 220 -15.25 12.94 -24.74
CA GLN A 220 -16.41 13.82 -24.63
C GLN A 220 -17.68 13.11 -24.13
N TYR A 221 -17.82 11.80 -24.39
CA TYR A 221 -18.96 11.02 -23.89
C TYR A 221 -18.89 10.73 -22.38
N LEU A 222 -17.68 10.68 -21.81
CA LEU A 222 -17.44 10.34 -20.39
C LEU A 222 -17.34 11.57 -19.47
N GLU A 223 -17.18 12.77 -20.03
CA GLU A 223 -17.24 14.07 -19.32
C GLU A 223 -18.68 14.56 -19.12
#